data_AF-A0A022WD32-F1
#
_entry.id   AF-A0A022WD32-F1
#
_cell.length_a   1.000
_cell.length_b   1.000
_cell.length_c   1.000
_cell.angle_alpha   90.00
_cell.angle_beta   90.00
_cell.angle_gamma   90.00
#
_symmetry.space_group_name_H-M   'P 1'
#
loop_
_entity.id
_entity.type
_entity.pdbx_description
1 polymer ?
#
loop_
_entity_poly.entity_id
_entity_poly.type
_entity_poly.pdbx_seq_one_letter_code
_entity_poly.pdbx_strand_id
1 'polypeptide(L)'
;MRPHLLVFGLGLLPEAFVKADEPYHKGDSKTPSVQHDIRRLASCSVPERDNCAFYLSCLETAVPCGPEGYATAYGDHYCRKFQSVQQKFSDQGKVWVSNAMYCLQSKLVPYATGQKQASCDAIRKYAFGTHPFCYLDNGLCTLPPSDWLLILDTVGVEGLFGSVEALIATLEAAGGCVEFYLWLIRNHFIENAEGRITSKDA
;
A
#
# COMPACT_ATOMS: atom_id res chain seq x y z
N MET A 1 0.51 34.48 -58.62
CA MET A 1 0.88 33.49 -59.66
C MET A 1 2.36 33.14 -59.51
N ARG A 2 2.78 31.90 -59.79
CA ARG A 2 4.21 31.52 -59.87
C ARG A 2 4.76 31.83 -61.27
N PRO A 3 6.07 32.08 -61.39
CA PRO A 3 6.85 31.23 -62.30
C PRO A 3 8.13 30.66 -61.68
N HIS A 4 8.57 29.59 -62.35
CA HIS A 4 9.75 28.74 -62.17
C HIS A 4 11.04 29.35 -61.62
N LEU A 5 11.72 28.57 -60.78
CA LEU A 5 13.18 28.56 -60.65
C LEU A 5 13.71 27.27 -61.32
N LEU A 6 14.82 27.39 -62.04
CA LEU A 6 15.66 26.28 -62.52
C LEU A 6 16.90 26.20 -61.63
N VAL A 7 17.43 25.00 -61.38
CA VAL A 7 18.86 24.73 -61.04
C VAL A 7 19.14 23.22 -61.07
N PHE A 8 20.35 22.88 -61.54
CA PHE A 8 21.18 21.66 -61.46
C PHE A 8 20.83 20.59 -60.38
N GLY A 9 21.21 19.31 -60.50
CA GLY A 9 22.04 18.62 -61.51
C GLY A 9 23.13 17.72 -60.89
N LEU A 10 23.50 16.62 -61.57
CA LEU A 10 24.57 15.63 -61.25
C LEU A 10 24.38 14.74 -59.99
N GLY A 11 24.72 13.44 -60.10
CA GLY A 11 25.12 12.62 -58.93
C GLY A 11 24.74 11.13 -58.87
N LEU A 12 25.61 10.27 -59.40
CA LEU A 12 25.98 8.93 -58.88
C LEU A 12 24.92 7.83 -58.61
N LEU A 13 24.99 6.77 -59.44
CA LEU A 13 24.80 5.34 -59.09
C LEU A 13 26.18 4.70 -58.77
N PRO A 14 26.29 3.41 -58.34
CA PRO A 14 25.26 2.43 -57.94
C PRO A 14 25.34 2.17 -56.40
N GLU A 15 25.29 1.01 -55.72
CA GLU A 15 25.35 -0.46 -55.94
C GLU A 15 24.54 -1.23 -54.86
N ALA A 16 24.57 -2.58 -54.89
CA ALA A 16 23.91 -3.56 -54.00
C ALA A 16 22.37 -3.67 -54.17
N PHE A 17 21.78 -4.83 -54.51
CA PHE A 17 21.64 -6.07 -53.70
C PHE A 17 21.02 -5.80 -52.31
N VAL A 18 19.95 -6.49 -51.87
CA VAL A 18 19.62 -7.92 -52.06
C VAL A 18 18.17 -8.15 -52.56
N LYS A 19 17.93 -9.35 -53.10
CA LYS A 19 16.66 -9.83 -53.67
C LYS A 19 15.79 -10.54 -52.62
N ALA A 20 14.54 -10.11 -52.53
CA ALA A 20 13.27 -10.81 -52.27
C ALA A 20 13.21 -12.17 -51.50
N ASP A 21 12.13 -12.29 -50.72
CA ASP A 21 11.40 -13.51 -50.35
C ASP A 21 12.02 -14.48 -49.31
N GLU A 22 11.90 -14.16 -48.02
CA GLU A 22 11.97 -15.15 -46.93
C GLU A 22 10.56 -15.45 -46.36
N PRO A 23 10.16 -16.72 -46.13
CA PRO A 23 8.78 -17.05 -45.72
C PRO A 23 8.41 -16.58 -44.31
N TYR A 24 7.16 -16.12 -44.16
CA TYR A 24 6.57 -15.80 -42.85
C TYR A 24 6.46 -17.07 -41.98
N HIS A 25 7.43 -17.28 -41.10
CA HIS A 25 7.36 -18.30 -40.05
C HIS A 25 6.26 -17.93 -39.04
N LYS A 26 5.13 -18.63 -39.13
CA LYS A 26 4.05 -18.58 -38.15
C LYS A 26 4.53 -19.21 -36.84
N GLY A 27 5.05 -18.39 -35.92
CA GLY A 27 5.47 -18.82 -34.59
C GLY A 27 4.30 -19.25 -33.71
N ASP A 28 4.39 -20.45 -33.14
CA ASP A 28 3.35 -21.04 -32.28
C ASP A 28 3.49 -20.67 -30.79
N SER A 29 2.42 -20.97 -30.04
CA SER A 29 2.38 -21.15 -28.59
C SER A 29 2.55 -19.89 -27.71
N LYS A 30 1.45 -19.50 -27.04
CA LYS A 30 1.50 -18.56 -25.90
C LYS A 30 2.11 -19.25 -24.68
N THR A 31 3.28 -18.78 -24.24
CA THR A 31 3.93 -19.24 -23.02
C THR A 31 3.04 -19.05 -21.78
N PRO A 32 2.82 -20.09 -20.93
CA PRO A 32 1.95 -19.97 -19.76
C PRO A 32 2.37 -18.92 -18.72
N SER A 33 3.68 -18.63 -18.59
CA SER A 33 4.24 -17.66 -17.64
C SER A 33 3.66 -16.25 -17.85
N VAL A 34 3.80 -15.69 -19.05
CA VAL A 34 3.35 -14.32 -19.37
C VAL A 34 1.86 -14.10 -19.02
N GLN A 35 1.03 -15.11 -19.27
CA GLN A 35 -0.41 -15.06 -18.98
C GLN A 35 -0.71 -15.14 -17.46
N HIS A 36 0.11 -15.87 -16.69
CA HIS A 36 0.07 -15.91 -15.22
C HIS A 36 0.61 -14.61 -14.59
N ASP A 37 1.71 -14.07 -15.11
CA ASP A 37 2.39 -12.91 -14.53
C ASP A 37 1.56 -11.63 -14.72
N ILE A 38 0.93 -11.46 -15.89
CA ILE A 38 -0.09 -10.42 -16.13
C ILE A 38 -1.26 -10.57 -15.16
N ARG A 39 -1.72 -11.80 -14.89
CA ARG A 39 -2.83 -12.05 -13.95
C ARG A 39 -2.43 -11.70 -12.51
N ARG A 40 -1.18 -11.99 -12.10
CA ARG A 40 -0.65 -11.63 -10.78
C ARG A 40 -0.53 -10.10 -10.63
N LEU A 41 0.06 -9.42 -11.63
CA LEU A 41 0.13 -7.95 -11.66
C LEU A 41 -1.25 -7.29 -11.59
N ALA A 42 -2.26 -7.85 -12.28
CA ALA A 42 -3.64 -7.38 -12.18
C ALA A 42 -4.21 -7.53 -10.75
N SER A 43 -4.04 -8.69 -10.09
CA SER A 43 -4.46 -8.86 -8.69
C SER A 43 -3.70 -7.99 -7.69
N CYS A 44 -2.47 -7.58 -8.00
CA CYS A 44 -1.68 -6.66 -7.18
C CYS A 44 -2.01 -5.18 -7.45
N SER A 45 -2.77 -4.88 -8.50
CA SER A 45 -3.19 -3.51 -8.88
C SER A 45 -4.46 -3.03 -8.19
N VAL A 46 -5.31 -3.96 -7.71
CA VAL A 46 -6.52 -3.67 -6.94
C VAL A 46 -6.60 -4.65 -5.77
N PRO A 47 -6.29 -4.24 -4.54
CA PRO A 47 -6.37 -5.11 -3.37
C PRO A 47 -7.81 -5.59 -3.12
N GLU A 48 -7.97 -6.86 -2.76
CA GLU A 48 -9.26 -7.40 -2.36
C GLU A 48 -9.64 -6.87 -0.97
N ARG A 49 -10.91 -6.48 -0.77
CA ARG A 49 -11.39 -6.05 0.55
C ARG A 49 -11.37 -7.22 1.54
N ASP A 50 -11.13 -6.91 2.81
CA ASP A 50 -11.19 -7.88 3.91
C ASP A 50 -10.23 -9.09 3.74
N ASN A 51 -9.20 -8.96 2.90
CA ASN A 51 -8.17 -9.96 2.65
C ASN A 51 -6.76 -9.39 2.90
N CYS A 52 -5.89 -10.17 3.55
CA CYS A 52 -4.50 -9.78 3.86
C CYS A 52 -3.46 -10.29 2.85
N ALA A 53 -3.86 -11.17 1.92
CA ALA A 53 -2.94 -11.86 1.00
C ALA A 53 -2.06 -10.93 0.15
N PHE A 54 -2.48 -9.69 -0.09
CA PHE A 54 -1.70 -8.63 -0.76
C PHE A 54 -0.30 -8.43 -0.15
N TYR A 55 -0.18 -8.45 1.18
CA TYR A 55 1.10 -8.17 1.83
C TYR A 55 2.18 -9.19 1.42
N LEU A 56 1.87 -10.48 1.51
CA LEU A 56 2.83 -11.55 1.16
C LEU A 56 2.90 -11.81 -0.36
N SER A 57 1.74 -11.83 -1.03
CA SER A 57 1.60 -12.27 -2.43
C SER A 57 1.96 -11.20 -3.46
N CYS A 58 1.98 -9.93 -3.04
CA CYS A 58 2.27 -8.77 -3.89
C CYS A 58 3.40 -7.91 -3.31
N LEU A 59 3.26 -7.36 -2.11
CA LEU A 59 4.24 -6.39 -1.60
C LEU A 59 5.60 -7.02 -1.26
N GLU A 60 5.63 -8.08 -0.45
CA GLU A 60 6.85 -8.84 -0.11
C GLU A 60 7.43 -9.56 -1.34
N THR A 61 6.58 -9.93 -2.31
CA THR A 61 7.02 -10.51 -3.59
C THR A 61 7.71 -9.46 -4.49
N ALA A 62 7.30 -8.20 -4.45
CA ALA A 62 7.88 -7.10 -5.24
C ALA A 62 9.07 -6.42 -4.56
N VAL A 63 9.05 -6.33 -3.22
CA VAL A 63 10.12 -5.75 -2.39
C VAL A 63 10.42 -6.71 -1.23
N PRO A 64 11.26 -7.74 -1.45
CA PRO A 64 11.54 -8.76 -0.44
C PRO A 64 12.40 -8.18 0.69
N CYS A 65 11.84 -8.21 1.90
CA CYS A 65 12.40 -7.66 3.13
C CYS A 65 12.51 -8.72 4.25
N GLY A 66 12.02 -9.94 4.02
CA GLY A 66 12.15 -11.07 4.93
C GLY A 66 11.08 -11.11 6.03
N PRO A 67 11.26 -11.97 7.05
CA PRO A 67 10.30 -12.12 8.15
C PRO A 67 10.12 -10.81 8.92
N GLU A 68 11.21 -10.07 9.16
CA GLU A 68 11.20 -8.74 9.81
C GLU A 68 10.83 -7.59 8.86
N GLY A 69 10.47 -7.90 7.60
CA GLY A 69 9.98 -6.95 6.62
C GLY A 69 8.64 -6.33 7.04
N TYR A 70 8.37 -5.09 6.62
CA TYR A 70 7.11 -4.42 6.97
C TYR A 70 5.87 -5.24 6.53
N ALA A 71 5.92 -5.85 5.33
CA ALA A 71 4.81 -6.63 4.82
C ALA A 71 4.51 -7.87 5.69
N THR A 72 5.56 -8.58 6.13
CA THR A 72 5.44 -9.81 6.93
C THR A 72 5.19 -9.53 8.41
N ALA A 73 6.12 -8.87 9.11
CA ALA A 73 6.06 -8.67 10.57
C ALA A 73 4.95 -7.73 11.04
N TYR A 74 4.43 -6.87 10.16
CA TYR A 74 3.47 -5.83 10.53
C TYR A 74 2.18 -5.87 9.70
N GLY A 75 2.28 -5.73 8.38
CA GLY A 75 1.13 -5.60 7.48
C GLY A 75 0.21 -6.82 7.52
N ASP A 76 0.74 -8.01 7.19
CA ASP A 76 0.01 -9.27 7.24
C ASP A 76 -0.43 -9.63 8.66
N HIS A 77 0.48 -9.51 9.64
CA HIS A 77 0.24 -9.79 11.07
C HIS A 77 -0.96 -9.02 11.64
N TYR A 78 -0.96 -7.69 11.54
CA TYR A 78 -2.04 -6.87 12.10
C TYR A 78 -3.32 -6.93 11.26
N CYS A 79 -3.22 -7.10 9.95
CA CYS A 79 -4.37 -7.36 9.10
C CYS A 79 -5.12 -8.64 9.53
N ARG A 80 -4.41 -9.75 9.74
CA ARG A 80 -5.01 -11.03 10.20
C ARG A 80 -5.57 -10.93 11.61
N LYS A 81 -4.91 -10.20 12.51
CA LYS A 81 -5.47 -9.87 13.83
C LYS A 81 -6.82 -9.17 13.69
N PHE A 82 -6.94 -8.11 12.88
CA PHE A 82 -8.23 -7.43 12.65
C PHE A 82 -9.28 -8.36 12.01
N GLN A 83 -8.93 -9.18 11.00
CA GLN A 83 -9.85 -10.20 10.47
C GLN A 83 -10.40 -11.11 11.59
N SER A 84 -9.53 -11.60 12.49
CA SER A 84 -9.90 -12.53 13.57
C SER A 84 -10.90 -11.95 14.60
N VAL A 85 -10.95 -10.62 14.74
CA VAL A 85 -11.87 -9.92 15.65
C VAL A 85 -12.98 -9.15 14.94
N GLN A 86 -13.02 -9.14 13.60
CA GLN A 86 -13.91 -8.28 12.81
C GLN A 86 -15.40 -8.44 13.20
N GLN A 87 -15.83 -9.65 13.54
CA GLN A 87 -17.22 -9.92 13.95
C GLN A 87 -17.59 -9.41 15.36
N LYS A 88 -16.62 -8.97 16.17
CA LYS A 88 -16.84 -8.36 17.50
C LYS A 88 -17.09 -6.85 17.46
N PHE A 89 -16.77 -6.19 16.34
CA PHE A 89 -17.01 -4.77 16.14
C PHE A 89 -18.51 -4.46 16.00
N SER A 90 -18.89 -3.20 16.25
CA SER A 90 -20.17 -2.66 15.76
C SER A 90 -20.23 -2.73 14.21
N ASP A 91 -21.42 -2.57 13.62
CA ASP A 91 -21.54 -2.57 12.16
C ASP A 91 -20.81 -1.37 11.51
N GLN A 92 -20.67 -0.25 12.22
CA GLN A 92 -19.83 0.87 11.80
C GLN A 92 -18.34 0.51 11.89
N GLY A 93 -17.93 -0.19 12.95
CA GLY A 93 -16.57 -0.70 13.12
C GLY A 93 -16.16 -1.72 12.06
N LYS A 94 -17.07 -2.62 11.65
CA LYS A 94 -16.84 -3.57 10.54
C LYS A 94 -16.54 -2.83 9.23
N VAL A 95 -17.30 -1.77 8.94
CA VAL A 95 -17.08 -0.89 7.77
C VAL A 95 -15.75 -0.15 7.88
N TRP A 96 -15.40 0.37 9.07
CA TRP A 96 -14.10 1.00 9.30
C TRP A 96 -12.94 0.03 9.07
N VAL A 97 -13.00 -1.20 9.61
CA VAL A 97 -11.95 -2.23 9.41
C VAL A 97 -11.76 -2.53 7.92
N SER A 98 -12.84 -2.80 7.17
CA SER A 98 -12.77 -3.11 5.73
C SER A 98 -12.17 -1.94 4.92
N ASN A 99 -12.63 -0.71 5.20
CA ASN A 99 -12.19 0.49 4.50
C ASN A 99 -10.74 0.87 4.83
N ALA A 100 -10.34 0.84 6.11
CA ALA A 100 -8.98 1.12 6.56
C ALA A 100 -7.99 0.08 6.01
N MET A 101 -8.33 -1.21 6.07
CA MET A 101 -7.53 -2.29 5.51
C MET A 101 -7.32 -2.11 4.00
N TYR A 102 -8.39 -1.84 3.24
CA TYR A 102 -8.31 -1.56 1.81
C TYR A 102 -7.50 -0.29 1.51
N CYS A 103 -7.65 0.77 2.30
CA CYS A 103 -6.89 2.01 2.14
C CYS A 103 -5.38 1.79 2.31
N LEU A 104 -4.97 1.12 3.39
CA LEU A 104 -3.55 0.82 3.68
C LEU A 104 -2.89 0.04 2.54
N GLN A 105 -3.55 -1.02 2.05
CA GLN A 105 -3.05 -1.82 0.93
C GLN A 105 -3.03 -0.99 -0.37
N SER A 106 -4.06 -0.19 -0.64
CA SER A 106 -4.16 0.64 -1.85
C SER A 106 -3.04 1.67 -1.97
N LYS A 107 -2.56 2.25 -0.85
CA LYS A 107 -1.40 3.16 -0.87
C LYS A 107 -0.11 2.45 -1.27
N LEU A 108 -0.01 1.14 -1.04
CA LEU A 108 1.18 0.32 -1.30
C LEU A 108 1.20 -0.32 -2.70
N VAL A 109 0.08 -0.28 -3.44
CA VAL A 109 -0.04 -0.79 -4.83
C VAL A 109 1.09 -0.35 -5.77
N PRO A 110 1.55 0.92 -5.80
CA PRO A 110 2.62 1.31 -6.72
C PRO A 110 3.95 0.58 -6.46
N TYR A 111 4.22 0.17 -5.23
CA TYR A 111 5.39 -0.64 -4.89
C TYR A 111 5.15 -2.12 -5.19
N ALA A 112 3.98 -2.64 -4.81
CA ALA A 112 3.55 -4.02 -5.03
C ALA A 112 3.34 -4.40 -6.52
N THR A 113 3.32 -3.41 -7.43
CA THR A 113 3.25 -3.56 -8.89
C THR A 113 4.53 -3.14 -9.62
N GLY A 114 5.59 -2.75 -8.88
CA GLY A 114 6.87 -2.32 -9.46
C GLY A 114 6.87 -0.93 -10.13
N GLN A 115 5.76 -0.19 -10.09
CA GLN A 115 5.68 1.20 -10.59
C GLN A 115 6.59 2.16 -9.79
N LYS A 116 6.90 1.81 -8.53
CA LYS A 116 7.87 2.47 -7.67
C LYS A 116 8.80 1.44 -7.05
N GLN A 117 10.08 1.78 -6.98
CA GLN A 117 11.10 1.01 -6.26
C GLN A 117 11.43 1.73 -4.95
N ALA A 118 11.79 0.96 -3.91
CA ALA A 118 12.15 1.47 -2.59
C ALA A 118 12.98 0.42 -1.82
N SER A 119 13.78 0.85 -0.85
CA SER A 119 14.37 -0.03 0.15
C SER A 119 13.34 -0.44 1.21
N CYS A 120 13.64 -1.48 1.99
CA CYS A 120 12.79 -1.94 3.08
C CYS A 120 12.46 -0.85 4.11
N ASP A 121 13.43 0.00 4.46
CA ASP A 121 13.22 1.13 5.37
C ASP A 121 12.33 2.21 4.76
N ALA A 122 12.46 2.44 3.45
CA ALA A 122 11.61 3.39 2.73
C ALA A 122 10.17 2.88 2.60
N ILE A 123 9.96 1.57 2.34
CA ILE A 123 8.64 0.93 2.40
C ILE A 123 8.05 1.03 3.81
N ARG A 124 8.82 0.65 4.85
CA ARG A 124 8.41 0.70 6.26
C ARG A 124 7.98 2.12 6.63
N LYS A 125 8.84 3.12 6.41
CA LYS A 125 8.55 4.53 6.70
C LYS A 125 7.35 5.06 5.93
N TYR A 126 7.23 4.74 4.63
CA TYR A 126 6.09 5.16 3.82
C TYR A 126 4.78 4.54 4.34
N ALA A 127 4.78 3.24 4.63
CA ALA A 127 3.60 2.52 5.09
C ALA A 127 3.09 3.04 6.43
N PHE A 128 3.97 3.22 7.43
CA PHE A 128 3.57 3.84 8.70
C PHE A 128 2.95 5.23 8.49
N GLY A 129 3.55 6.06 7.62
CA GLY A 129 3.04 7.38 7.27
C GLY A 129 1.65 7.42 6.62
N THR A 130 1.10 6.29 6.16
CA THR A 130 -0.28 6.24 5.63
C THR A 130 -1.33 5.89 6.68
N HIS A 131 -0.96 5.43 7.87
CA HIS A 131 -1.90 4.95 8.89
C HIS A 131 -2.84 6.04 9.43
N PRO A 132 -2.35 7.22 9.86
CA PRO A 132 -3.23 8.24 10.41
C PRO A 132 -4.29 8.70 9.40
N PHE A 133 -3.87 8.95 8.14
CA PHE A 133 -4.76 9.21 7.02
C PHE A 133 -5.80 8.08 6.81
N CYS A 134 -5.34 6.84 6.66
CA CYS A 134 -6.25 5.72 6.36
C CYS A 134 -7.20 5.34 7.51
N TYR A 135 -6.96 5.82 8.73
CA TYR A 135 -7.89 5.64 9.85
C TYR A 135 -8.88 6.79 9.99
N LEU A 136 -8.42 8.04 9.86
CA LEU A 136 -9.24 9.23 10.05
C LEU A 136 -10.25 9.39 8.91
N ASP A 137 -9.80 9.35 7.65
CA ASP A 137 -10.65 9.49 6.45
C ASP A 137 -11.74 8.40 6.36
N ASN A 138 -11.51 7.24 6.99
CA ASN A 138 -12.47 6.13 7.02
C ASN A 138 -13.33 6.09 8.30
N GLY A 139 -13.22 7.08 9.19
CA GLY A 139 -14.17 7.31 10.28
C GLY A 139 -13.75 6.91 11.69
N LEU A 140 -12.45 6.75 12.00
CA LEU A 140 -11.98 6.38 13.35
C LEU A 140 -12.60 7.26 14.46
N CYS A 141 -12.68 8.57 14.22
CA CYS A 141 -13.16 9.56 15.19
C CYS A 141 -14.65 9.43 15.55
N THR A 142 -15.46 8.73 14.74
CA THR A 142 -16.91 8.61 14.94
C THR A 142 -17.34 7.22 15.40
N LEU A 143 -16.41 6.29 15.59
CA LEU A 143 -16.70 4.96 16.12
C LEU A 143 -17.20 5.01 17.58
N PRO A 144 -18.02 4.03 18.02
CA PRO A 144 -18.38 3.90 19.42
C PRO A 144 -17.17 3.46 20.28
N PRO A 145 -17.10 3.81 21.57
CA PRO A 145 -15.98 3.43 22.45
C PRO A 145 -15.70 1.92 22.57
N SER A 146 -16.69 1.07 22.30
CA SER A 146 -16.50 -0.39 22.23
C SER A 146 -15.53 -0.80 21.11
N ASP A 147 -15.57 -0.09 19.99
CA ASP A 147 -14.72 -0.37 18.84
C ASP A 147 -13.32 0.21 19.06
N TRP A 148 -13.21 1.38 19.72
CA TRP A 148 -11.92 1.93 20.16
C TRP A 148 -11.19 0.99 21.14
N LEU A 149 -11.89 0.41 22.13
CA LEU A 149 -11.33 -0.63 23.00
C LEU A 149 -10.82 -1.82 22.19
N LEU A 150 -11.66 -2.36 21.30
CA LEU A 150 -11.31 -3.54 20.51
C LEU A 150 -10.12 -3.28 19.57
N ILE A 151 -9.99 -2.07 19.02
CA ILE A 151 -8.82 -1.65 18.24
C ILE A 151 -7.58 -1.68 19.14
N LEU A 152 -7.60 -1.03 20.31
CA LEU A 152 -6.47 -1.01 21.24
C LEU A 152 -6.07 -2.41 21.74
N ASP A 153 -7.03 -3.28 22.03
CA ASP A 153 -6.77 -4.68 22.42
C ASP A 153 -6.12 -5.49 21.28
N THR A 154 -6.42 -5.15 20.02
CA THR A 154 -5.92 -5.86 18.84
C THR A 154 -4.47 -5.51 18.52
N VAL A 155 -4.12 -4.22 18.61
CA VAL A 155 -2.82 -3.69 18.13
C VAL A 155 -1.96 -2.99 19.18
N GLY A 156 -2.54 -2.54 20.29
CA GLY A 156 -1.90 -1.66 21.26
C GLY A 156 -1.69 -0.23 20.74
N VAL A 157 -1.47 0.71 21.64
CA VAL A 157 -1.19 2.13 21.32
C VAL A 157 0.01 2.30 20.35
N GLU A 158 1.12 1.59 20.58
CA GLU A 158 2.28 1.55 19.69
C GLU A 158 1.91 1.01 18.29
N GLY A 159 1.25 -0.15 18.23
CA GLY A 159 0.90 -0.85 16.99
C GLY A 159 -0.32 -0.29 16.25
N LEU A 160 -0.99 0.73 16.81
CA LEU A 160 -2.01 1.48 16.10
C LEU A 160 -1.38 2.58 15.26
N PHE A 161 -0.60 3.47 15.86
CA PHE A 161 -0.15 4.71 15.20
C PHE A 161 1.34 4.76 14.88
N GLY A 162 2.14 3.78 15.31
CA GLY A 162 3.59 3.74 15.13
C GLY A 162 4.38 4.70 16.04
N SER A 163 3.76 5.80 16.46
CA SER A 163 4.25 6.77 17.46
C SER A 163 3.05 7.51 18.07
N VAL A 164 3.13 7.86 19.36
CA VAL A 164 2.06 8.59 20.07
C VAL A 164 2.09 10.07 19.70
N GLU A 165 3.27 10.61 19.41
CA GLU A 165 3.50 11.97 18.91
C GLU A 165 2.90 12.14 17.51
N ALA A 166 3.08 11.13 16.64
CA ALA A 166 2.47 11.09 15.30
C ALA A 166 0.94 10.98 15.36
N LEU A 167 0.39 10.28 16.35
CA LEU A 167 -1.05 10.34 16.64
C LEU A 167 -1.46 11.78 16.98
N ILE A 168 -0.88 12.35 18.04
CA ILE A 168 -1.28 13.66 18.61
C ILE A 168 -1.28 14.73 17.51
N ALA A 169 -0.18 14.89 16.79
CA ALA A 169 -0.07 15.87 15.71
C ALA A 169 -1.11 15.69 14.60
N THR A 170 -1.56 14.45 14.34
CA THR A 170 -2.64 14.21 13.36
C THR A 170 -4.02 14.50 13.95
N LEU A 171 -4.27 14.19 15.22
CA LEU A 171 -5.56 14.50 15.87
C LEU A 171 -5.77 16.00 16.02
N GLU A 172 -4.72 16.74 16.38
CA GLU A 172 -4.69 18.21 16.43
C GLU A 172 -4.99 18.83 15.06
N ALA A 173 -4.39 18.30 13.99
CA ALA A 173 -4.65 18.75 12.62
C ALA A 173 -6.06 18.38 12.10
N ALA A 174 -6.66 17.29 12.60
CA ALA A 174 -7.95 16.78 12.14
C ALA A 174 -9.16 17.42 12.83
N GLY A 175 -9.03 17.86 14.10
CA GLY A 175 -10.07 18.54 14.89
C GLY A 175 -11.28 17.68 15.30
N GLY A 176 -11.76 16.78 14.45
CA GLY A 176 -12.93 15.92 14.70
C GLY A 176 -12.69 14.75 15.65
N CYS A 177 -11.45 14.51 16.10
CA CYS A 177 -11.07 13.34 16.92
C CYS A 177 -10.90 13.63 18.43
N VAL A 178 -11.32 14.81 18.90
CA VAL A 178 -11.12 15.23 20.30
C VAL A 178 -11.77 14.27 21.30
N GLU A 179 -12.95 13.72 21.02
CA GLU A 179 -13.59 12.75 21.93
C GLU A 179 -12.82 11.44 22.05
N PHE A 180 -12.22 10.94 20.96
CA PHE A 180 -11.32 9.78 21.00
C PHE A 180 -10.08 10.07 21.86
N TYR A 181 -9.48 11.26 21.69
CA TYR A 181 -8.31 11.68 22.48
C TYR A 181 -8.63 11.85 23.98
N LEU A 182 -9.73 12.53 24.32
CA LEU A 182 -10.22 12.66 25.69
C LEU A 182 -10.56 11.30 26.29
N TRP A 183 -11.08 10.36 25.50
CA TRP A 183 -11.33 8.99 25.93
C TRP A 183 -10.03 8.21 26.19
N LEU A 184 -8.99 8.35 25.36
CA LEU A 184 -7.66 7.75 25.62
C LEU A 184 -7.05 8.25 26.94
N ILE A 185 -7.13 9.55 27.22
CA ILE A 185 -6.65 10.15 28.48
C ILE A 185 -7.46 9.64 29.67
N ARG A 186 -8.80 9.70 29.61
CA ARG A 186 -9.70 9.27 30.70
C ARG A 186 -9.56 7.79 31.08
N ASN A 187 -8.99 6.96 30.21
CA ASN A 187 -8.73 5.54 30.45
C ASN A 187 -7.22 5.24 30.61
N HIS A 188 -6.38 6.27 30.82
CA HIS A 188 -4.94 6.17 31.07
C HIS A 188 -4.14 5.45 29.97
N PHE A 189 -4.64 5.35 28.73
CA PHE A 189 -3.96 4.62 27.65
C PHE A 189 -2.67 5.30 27.19
N ILE A 190 -2.56 6.63 27.30
CA ILE A 190 -1.37 7.41 26.93
C ILE A 190 -0.25 7.24 27.97
N GLU A 191 -0.55 7.44 29.26
CA GLU A 191 0.41 7.27 30.35
C GLU A 191 0.99 5.83 30.38
N ASN A 192 0.13 4.84 30.16
CA ASN A 192 0.52 3.43 30.02
C ASN A 192 1.26 3.10 28.70
N ALA A 193 1.41 4.05 27.77
CA ALA A 193 2.26 3.95 26.58
C ALA A 193 3.66 4.49 26.90
N GLU A 194 3.72 5.72 27.40
CA GLU A 194 4.95 6.45 27.73
C GLU A 194 5.78 5.72 28.79
N GLY A 195 5.12 5.18 29.82
CA GLY A 195 5.75 4.33 30.84
C GLY A 195 6.28 2.98 30.30
N ARG A 196 5.77 2.49 29.16
CA ARG A 196 6.27 1.29 28.50
C ARG A 196 7.48 1.58 27.60
N ILE A 197 7.43 2.66 26.83
CA ILE A 197 8.54 3.12 25.98
C ILE A 197 9.77 3.39 26.85
N THR A 198 9.62 4.22 27.89
CA THR A 198 10.71 4.55 28.84
C THR A 198 11.28 3.33 29.59
N SER A 199 10.50 2.26 29.78
CA SER A 199 10.96 0.99 30.38
C SER A 199 11.71 0.05 29.42
N LYS A 200 11.72 0.36 28.12
CA LYS A 200 12.22 -0.48 27.01
C LYS A 200 13.53 0.07 26.41
N ASP A 201 13.81 1.34 26.68
CA ASP A 201 15.03 2.07 26.30
C ASP A 201 16.05 2.18 27.46
N ALA A 202 15.89 1.37 28.52
CA ALA A 202 16.67 1.39 29.77
C ALA A 202 17.24 0.01 30.15
#